data_AF-A0A971GIK6-F1
#
_entry.id   AF-A0A971GIK6-F1
#
_cell.length_a   1.000
_cell.length_b   1.000
_cell.length_c   1.000
_cell.angle_alpha   90.00
_cell.angle_beta   90.00
_cell.angle_gamma   90.00
#
_symmetry.space_group_name_H-M   'P 1'
#
loop_
_entity.id
_entity.type
_entity.pdbx_description
1 polymer ?
#
loop_
_entity_poly.entity_id
_entity_poly.type
_entity_poly.pdbx_seq_one_letter_code
_entity_poly.pdbx_strand_id
1 'polypeptide(L)'
;MPSSDEFDFEPIGDTFDNDDFFLENEEKNTPPVNPEAEALQDSGKRSSADFEPDMDLLLISAQTPMIIEGMKLISNHDFRSKNTVIFSEAIKGIELYMKILERNPENFRKVSSMMSSDPDFCDLLKITSNLYKNIFNEIPSTDSNKLKSFELVKDHLDLALKKSLISSSLVSIKKYFLLSGEPDTSKIDAAINANPHGVRSEFAGYGRHVNVARELIKTGNYEINKGMKGKEMNVFIVRATMLLIYYYTKTGENQYASYYQRLNDNFKKYFIIR
;
A
#
# COMPACT_ATOMS: atom_id res chain seq x y z
N MET A 1 17.17 42.09 -5.69
CA MET A 1 16.72 40.91 -4.93
C MET A 1 15.60 40.28 -5.72
N PRO A 2 15.75 39.08 -6.29
CA PRO A 2 14.69 38.48 -7.08
C PRO A 2 13.70 37.76 -6.16
N SER A 3 12.42 37.94 -6.49
CA SER A 3 11.24 37.40 -5.85
C SER A 3 11.24 35.87 -5.80
N SER A 4 10.85 35.33 -4.65
CA SER A 4 10.50 33.93 -4.46
C SER A 4 9.22 33.61 -5.22
N ASP A 5 9.32 32.91 -6.34
CA ASP A 5 8.17 32.26 -6.97
C ASP A 5 7.69 31.12 -6.07
N GLU A 6 6.68 31.42 -5.26
CA GLU A 6 5.88 30.42 -4.55
C GLU A 6 5.16 29.55 -5.58
N PHE A 7 5.45 28.26 -5.51
CA PHE A 7 5.05 27.25 -6.47
C PHE A 7 3.75 26.60 -5.98
N ASP A 8 2.62 27.07 -6.49
CA ASP A 8 1.29 26.57 -6.11
C ASP A 8 0.85 25.43 -7.04
N PHE A 9 0.48 24.28 -6.47
CA PHE A 9 -0.06 23.14 -7.21
C PHE A 9 -1.51 22.89 -6.80
N GLU A 10 -2.44 23.18 -7.70
CA GLU A 10 -3.84 22.82 -7.50
C GLU A 10 -4.03 21.29 -7.52
N PRO A 11 -4.76 20.72 -6.55
CA PRO A 11 -5.13 19.30 -6.55
C PRO A 11 -6.34 19.07 -7.48
N ILE A 12 -6.23 18.10 -8.39
CA ILE A 12 -7.37 17.62 -9.19
C ILE A 12 -8.05 16.49 -8.39
N GLY A 13 -9.35 16.66 -8.16
CA GLY A 13 -10.16 15.83 -7.25
C GLY A 13 -10.28 14.37 -7.65
N ASP A 14 -10.14 13.52 -6.63
CA ASP A 14 -10.53 12.12 -6.61
C ASP A 14 -12.03 12.00 -6.34
N THR A 15 -12.79 11.48 -7.32
CA THR A 15 -14.13 10.90 -7.08
C THR A 15 -14.27 9.66 -7.96
N PHE A 16 -14.05 8.50 -7.37
CA PHE A 16 -14.55 7.22 -7.88
C PHE A 16 -15.19 6.47 -6.71
N ASP A 17 -16.50 6.58 -6.66
CA ASP A 17 -17.40 5.92 -5.72
C ASP A 17 -17.28 4.40 -5.84
N ASN A 18 -17.07 3.74 -4.71
CA ASN A 18 -17.19 2.29 -4.53
C ASN A 18 -18.38 2.03 -3.60
N ASP A 19 -19.58 2.24 -4.10
CA ASP A 19 -20.81 1.84 -3.43
C ASP A 19 -21.68 1.14 -4.47
N ASP A 20 -21.71 -0.20 -4.43
CA ASP A 20 -22.86 -1.06 -4.80
C ASP A 20 -22.40 -2.52 -4.97
N PHE A 21 -22.40 -3.28 -3.86
CA PHE A 21 -22.55 -4.74 -3.96
C PHE A 21 -23.16 -5.35 -2.68
N PHE A 22 -24.50 -5.31 -2.63
CA PHE A 22 -25.43 -6.21 -1.91
C PHE A 22 -25.41 -6.26 -0.37
N LEU A 23 -26.27 -5.43 0.23
CA LEU A 23 -26.99 -5.74 1.47
C LEU A 23 -28.39 -6.24 1.09
N GLU A 24 -28.66 -7.54 1.23
CA GLU A 24 -30.03 -8.07 1.24
C GLU A 24 -30.39 -8.57 2.64
N ASN A 25 -31.51 -8.04 3.13
CA ASN A 25 -32.20 -8.36 4.35
C ASN A 25 -32.73 -9.80 4.34
N GLU A 26 -32.46 -10.58 5.39
CA GLU A 26 -33.33 -11.69 5.78
C GLU A 26 -33.69 -11.56 7.28
N GLU A 27 -34.89 -11.05 7.54
CA GLU A 27 -35.62 -11.29 8.78
C GLU A 27 -36.04 -12.77 8.85
N LYS A 28 -35.59 -13.50 9.87
CA LYS A 28 -36.17 -14.82 10.24
C LYS A 28 -36.38 -14.92 11.76
N ASN A 29 -37.61 -14.63 12.13
CA ASN A 29 -38.46 -15.21 13.19
C ASN A 29 -37.75 -16.00 14.31
N THR A 30 -37.70 -15.41 15.50
CA THR A 30 -37.47 -16.10 16.78
C THR A 30 -38.73 -16.84 17.25
N PRO A 31 -38.64 -18.12 17.66
CA PRO A 31 -39.73 -18.78 18.38
C PRO A 31 -39.79 -18.30 19.84
N PRO A 32 -40.97 -18.31 20.49
CA PRO A 32 -41.14 -17.80 21.85
C PRO A 32 -40.43 -18.70 22.87
N VAL A 33 -39.69 -18.05 23.77
CA VAL A 33 -39.01 -18.63 24.93
C VAL A 33 -40.06 -19.08 25.97
N ASN A 34 -40.03 -20.35 26.35
CA ASN A 34 -40.81 -20.89 27.46
C ASN A 34 -39.98 -20.76 28.77
N PRO A 35 -40.41 -20.05 29.83
CA PRO A 35 -39.53 -19.67 30.95
C PRO A 35 -39.35 -20.72 32.06
N GLU A 36 -39.67 -21.99 31.85
CA GLU A 36 -39.65 -23.00 32.93
C GLU A 36 -38.86 -24.25 32.53
N ALA A 37 -37.53 -24.14 32.53
CA ALA A 37 -36.63 -25.28 32.59
C ALA A 37 -35.23 -24.91 33.14
N GLU A 38 -35.15 -24.00 34.12
CA GLU A 38 -33.94 -23.87 34.95
C GLU A 38 -34.09 -24.73 36.20
N ALA A 39 -33.70 -26.01 36.09
CA ALA A 39 -33.20 -26.78 37.23
C ALA A 39 -32.76 -28.14 36.71
N LEU A 40 -31.51 -28.25 36.25
CA LEU A 40 -30.71 -29.47 36.37
C LEU A 40 -29.25 -29.09 36.15
N GLN A 41 -28.46 -29.30 37.20
CA GLN A 41 -27.02 -29.12 37.27
C GLN A 41 -26.34 -29.81 36.06
N ASP A 42 -25.77 -29.04 35.14
CA ASP A 42 -24.89 -29.61 34.11
C ASP A 42 -23.44 -29.38 34.53
N SER A 43 -22.83 -30.46 34.98
CA SER A 43 -21.40 -30.58 35.20
C SER A 43 -20.65 -30.34 33.89
N GLY A 44 -20.06 -29.14 33.72
CA GLY A 44 -18.91 -28.88 32.86
C GLY A 44 -18.87 -29.56 31.48
N LYS A 45 -20.00 -29.69 30.79
CA LYS A 45 -20.02 -30.09 29.38
C LYS A 45 -19.72 -28.84 28.58
N ARG A 46 -18.63 -28.89 27.81
CA ARG A 46 -18.26 -27.84 26.85
C ARG A 46 -19.48 -27.61 25.96
N SER A 47 -20.02 -26.41 26.02
CA SER A 47 -21.11 -25.96 25.15
C SER A 47 -20.55 -25.68 23.75
N SER A 48 -21.39 -25.64 22.73
CA SER A 48 -20.96 -25.27 21.37
C SER A 48 -20.33 -23.87 21.31
N ALA A 49 -20.67 -22.98 22.26
CA ALA A 49 -20.05 -21.66 22.41
C ALA A 49 -18.58 -21.75 22.88
N ASP A 50 -18.18 -22.83 23.55
CA ASP A 50 -16.77 -23.08 23.94
C ASP A 50 -15.91 -23.54 22.75
N PHE A 51 -16.52 -23.79 21.59
CA PHE A 51 -15.85 -24.18 20.34
C PHE A 51 -15.94 -23.10 19.26
N GLU A 52 -16.51 -21.93 19.54
CA GLU A 52 -16.45 -20.82 18.60
C GLU A 52 -14.99 -20.36 18.47
N PRO A 53 -14.36 -20.52 17.28
CA PRO A 53 -13.00 -20.04 17.10
C PRO A 53 -13.01 -18.53 17.27
N ASP A 54 -12.12 -18.01 18.11
CA ASP A 54 -11.90 -16.58 18.23
C ASP A 54 -11.39 -16.07 16.87
N MET A 55 -12.30 -15.51 16.07
CA MET A 55 -12.03 -15.14 14.69
C MET A 55 -10.92 -14.10 14.60
N ASP A 56 -10.85 -13.19 15.57
CA ASP A 56 -9.79 -12.18 15.64
C ASP A 56 -8.44 -12.84 15.91
N LEU A 57 -8.39 -13.83 16.81
CA LEU A 57 -7.19 -14.64 17.05
C LEU A 57 -6.73 -15.38 15.79
N LEU A 58 -7.66 -16.01 15.06
CA LEU A 58 -7.36 -16.74 13.83
C LEU A 58 -6.84 -15.80 12.73
N LEU A 59 -7.49 -14.65 12.55
CA LEU A 59 -7.12 -13.68 11.53
C LEU A 59 -5.77 -13.01 11.85
N ILE A 60 -5.54 -12.62 13.11
CA ILE A 60 -4.26 -12.07 13.55
C ILE A 60 -3.15 -13.09 13.34
N SER A 61 -3.33 -14.34 13.79
CA SER A 61 -2.34 -15.41 13.58
C SER A 61 -2.04 -15.65 12.09
N ALA A 62 -3.05 -15.65 11.23
CA ALA A 62 -2.86 -15.84 9.80
C ALA A 62 -2.14 -14.68 9.11
N GLN A 63 -2.36 -13.44 9.56
CA GLN A 63 -1.82 -12.24 8.91
C GLN A 63 -0.45 -11.81 9.45
N THR A 64 -0.12 -12.16 10.70
CA THR A 64 1.15 -11.76 11.34
C THR A 64 2.38 -12.08 10.49
N PRO A 65 2.53 -13.30 9.91
CA PRO A 65 3.73 -13.66 9.15
C PRO A 65 3.96 -12.78 7.92
N MET A 66 2.89 -12.34 7.24
CA MET A 66 3.00 -11.44 6.08
C MET A 66 3.49 -10.05 6.48
N ILE A 67 3.03 -9.53 7.62
CA ILE A 67 3.50 -8.25 8.15
C ILE A 67 5.00 -8.33 8.47
N ILE A 68 5.42 -9.40 9.15
CA ILE A 68 6.84 -9.63 9.49
C ILE A 68 7.70 -9.73 8.23
N GLU A 69 7.25 -10.47 7.22
CA GLU A 69 7.99 -10.58 5.96
C GLU A 69 8.09 -9.23 5.24
N GLY A 70 7.01 -8.45 5.20
CA GLY A 70 7.03 -7.08 4.68
C GLY A 70 8.06 -6.20 5.37
N MET A 71 8.13 -6.25 6.71
CA MET A 71 9.10 -5.50 7.50
C MET A 71 10.54 -5.97 7.30
N LYS A 72 10.77 -7.28 7.12
CA LYS A 72 12.08 -7.84 6.75
C LYS A 72 12.55 -7.32 5.40
N LEU A 73 11.66 -7.27 4.41
CA LEU A 73 11.98 -6.74 3.08
C LEU A 73 12.31 -5.25 3.13
N ILE A 74 11.59 -4.47 3.95
CA ILE A 74 11.91 -3.05 4.20
C ILE A 74 13.31 -2.91 4.80
N SER A 75 13.63 -3.68 5.85
CA SER A 75 14.95 -3.65 6.48
C SER A 75 16.08 -4.06 5.53
N ASN A 76 15.78 -4.91 4.55
CA ASN A 76 16.71 -5.31 3.51
C ASN A 76 16.75 -4.33 2.31
N HIS A 77 15.93 -3.29 2.33
CA HIS A 77 15.65 -2.40 1.20
C HIS A 77 15.32 -3.15 -0.09
N ASP A 78 14.60 -4.28 -0.01
CA ASP A 78 14.25 -5.09 -1.18
C ASP A 78 12.84 -4.73 -1.70
N PHE A 79 12.76 -3.67 -2.51
CA PHE A 79 11.51 -3.19 -3.10
C PHE A 79 11.32 -3.68 -4.55
N ARG A 80 11.78 -4.90 -4.86
CA ARG A 80 11.59 -5.51 -6.19
C ARG A 80 10.10 -5.76 -6.49
N SER A 81 9.75 -5.79 -7.77
CA SER A 81 8.35 -5.95 -8.24
C SER A 81 7.68 -7.24 -7.76
N LYS A 82 8.44 -8.33 -7.62
CA LYS A 82 7.94 -9.61 -7.11
C LYS A 82 7.40 -9.54 -5.66
N ASN A 83 7.80 -8.53 -4.90
CA ASN A 83 7.42 -8.36 -3.49
C ASN A 83 6.14 -7.53 -3.32
N THR A 84 5.53 -7.02 -4.40
CA THR A 84 4.33 -6.16 -4.36
C THR A 84 3.20 -6.80 -3.55
N VAL A 85 2.96 -8.11 -3.76
CA VAL A 85 1.88 -8.85 -3.10
C VAL A 85 2.12 -8.93 -1.58
N ILE A 86 3.38 -9.12 -1.16
CA ILE A 86 3.73 -9.21 0.26
C ILE A 86 3.41 -7.88 0.96
N PHE A 87 3.80 -6.74 0.36
CA PHE A 87 3.48 -5.43 0.94
C PHE A 87 1.98 -5.15 0.98
N SER A 88 1.25 -5.50 -0.08
CA SER A 88 -0.21 -5.32 -0.14
C SER A 88 -0.93 -6.13 0.94
N GLU A 89 -0.58 -7.40 1.13
CA GLU A 89 -1.18 -8.23 2.16
C GLU A 89 -0.76 -7.81 3.57
N ALA A 90 0.49 -7.39 3.75
CA ALA A 90 0.96 -6.83 5.03
C ALA A 90 0.17 -5.57 5.44
N ILE A 91 -0.19 -4.70 4.50
CA ILE A 91 -1.02 -3.51 4.78
C ILE A 91 -2.43 -3.93 5.23
N LYS A 92 -3.07 -4.88 4.54
CA LYS A 92 -4.37 -5.41 4.98
C LYS A 92 -4.27 -6.04 6.37
N GLY A 93 -3.17 -6.76 6.62
CA GLY A 93 -2.84 -7.32 7.92
C GLY A 93 -2.77 -6.24 8.99
N ILE A 94 -1.96 -5.19 8.83
CA ILE A 94 -1.82 -4.15 9.86
C ILE A 94 -3.13 -3.38 10.11
N GLU A 95 -3.93 -3.15 9.05
CA GLU A 95 -5.25 -2.51 9.18
C GLU A 95 -6.23 -3.35 9.99
N LEU A 96 -6.13 -4.67 9.95
CA LEU A 96 -6.91 -5.55 10.82
C LEU A 96 -6.56 -5.31 12.29
N TYR A 97 -5.28 -5.20 12.64
CA TYR A 97 -4.85 -4.92 14.02
C TYR A 97 -5.40 -3.58 14.50
N MET A 98 -5.30 -2.55 13.66
CA MET A 98 -5.84 -1.22 13.94
C MET A 98 -7.35 -1.29 14.20
N LYS A 99 -8.11 -1.96 13.33
CA LYS A 99 -9.58 -2.11 13.46
C LYS A 99 -9.98 -2.88 14.71
N ILE A 100 -9.26 -3.95 15.07
CA ILE A 100 -9.54 -4.73 16.28
C ILE A 100 -9.30 -3.84 17.52
N LEU A 101 -8.18 -3.13 17.55
CA LEU A 101 -7.82 -2.24 18.65
C LEU A 101 -8.80 -1.05 18.78
N GLU A 102 -9.23 -0.46 17.67
CA GLU A 102 -10.21 0.64 17.64
C GLU A 102 -11.59 0.22 18.12
N ARG A 103 -12.07 -0.96 17.69
CA ARG A 103 -13.41 -1.45 18.00
C ARG A 103 -13.53 -1.99 19.42
N ASN A 104 -12.55 -2.77 19.87
CA ASN A 104 -12.57 -3.39 21.18
C ASN A 104 -11.15 -3.61 21.74
N PRO A 105 -10.61 -2.62 22.49
CA PRO A 105 -9.29 -2.72 23.10
C PRO A 105 -9.12 -3.90 24.07
N GLU A 106 -10.19 -4.30 24.77
CA GLU A 106 -10.13 -5.45 25.68
C GLU A 106 -10.01 -6.77 24.92
N ASN A 107 -10.66 -6.89 23.74
CA ASN A 107 -10.47 -8.06 22.89
C ASN A 107 -9.03 -8.13 22.36
N PHE A 108 -8.47 -7.00 21.95
CA PHE A 108 -7.07 -6.95 21.53
C PHE A 108 -6.12 -7.42 22.64
N ARG A 109 -6.37 -7.02 23.90
CA ARG A 109 -5.56 -7.47 25.06
C ARG A 109 -5.70 -8.97 25.31
N LYS A 110 -6.93 -9.50 25.22
CA LYS A 110 -7.20 -10.94 25.33
C LYS A 110 -6.45 -11.72 24.25
N VAL A 111 -6.60 -11.34 22.98
CA VAL A 111 -5.90 -11.97 21.85
C VAL A 111 -4.38 -11.86 22.00
N SER A 112 -3.88 -10.69 22.43
CA SER A 112 -2.44 -10.49 22.70
C SER A 112 -1.91 -11.43 23.78
N SER A 113 -2.69 -11.66 24.85
CA SER A 113 -2.33 -12.61 25.89
C SER A 113 -2.36 -14.05 25.40
N MET A 114 -3.27 -14.39 24.48
CA MET A 114 -3.35 -15.74 23.89
C MET A 114 -2.21 -16.01 22.91
N MET A 115 -1.72 -14.96 22.23
CA MET A 115 -0.63 -15.04 21.24
C MET A 115 0.76 -14.77 21.82
N SER A 116 0.90 -14.64 23.14
CA SER A 116 2.20 -14.31 23.75
C SER A 116 3.29 -15.37 23.52
N SER A 117 2.92 -16.59 23.14
CA SER A 117 3.86 -17.66 22.75
C SER A 117 4.21 -17.68 21.26
N ASP A 118 3.47 -16.94 20.43
CA ASP A 118 3.73 -16.86 18.99
C ASP A 118 4.93 -15.93 18.73
N PRO A 119 6.02 -16.43 18.11
CA PRO A 119 7.23 -15.63 17.87
C PRO A 119 7.00 -14.45 16.93
N ASP A 120 6.23 -14.64 15.85
CA ASP A 120 5.97 -13.60 14.85
C ASP A 120 5.12 -12.48 15.46
N PHE A 121 4.16 -12.84 16.31
CA PHE A 121 3.35 -11.85 17.04
C PHE A 121 4.19 -11.02 18.00
N CYS A 122 5.06 -11.69 18.76
CA CYS A 122 5.99 -11.00 19.67
C CYS A 122 6.93 -10.07 18.92
N ASP A 123 7.43 -10.49 17.76
CA ASP A 123 8.31 -9.67 16.93
C ASP A 123 7.57 -8.48 16.32
N LEU A 124 6.30 -8.63 15.93
CA LEU A 124 5.48 -7.52 15.47
C LEU A 124 5.29 -6.46 16.56
N LEU A 125 4.99 -6.88 17.78
CA LEU A 125 4.85 -5.97 18.92
C LEU A 125 6.17 -5.26 19.26
N LYS A 126 7.32 -5.94 19.10
CA LYS A 126 8.63 -5.28 19.26
C LYS A 126 8.88 -4.26 18.15
N ILE A 127 8.58 -4.60 16.89
CA ILE A 127 8.78 -3.71 15.75
C ILE A 127 7.93 -2.44 15.90
N THR A 128 6.64 -2.59 16.18
CA THR A 128 5.70 -1.48 16.39
C THR A 128 6.13 -0.58 17.55
N SER A 129 6.46 -1.18 18.70
CA SER A 129 6.92 -0.45 19.89
C SER A 129 8.23 0.29 19.64
N ASN A 130 9.20 -0.34 18.97
CA ASN A 130 10.47 0.30 18.65
C ASN A 130 10.30 1.46 17.65
N LEU A 131 9.45 1.32 16.64
CA LEU A 131 9.16 2.42 15.70
C LEU A 131 8.55 3.63 16.42
N TYR A 132 7.57 3.39 17.29
CA TYR A 132 6.97 4.44 18.10
C TYR A 132 8.00 5.10 19.02
N LYS A 133 8.80 4.30 19.73
CA LYS A 133 9.86 4.78 20.63
C LYS A 133 10.90 5.61 19.90
N ASN A 134 11.29 5.24 18.68
CA ASN A 134 12.27 5.99 17.91
C ASN A 134 11.78 7.39 17.50
N ILE A 135 10.46 7.58 17.35
CA ILE A 135 9.87 8.86 16.94
C ILE A 135 9.49 9.72 18.15
N PHE A 136 8.87 9.12 19.17
CA PHE A 136 8.31 9.84 20.32
C PHE A 136 9.18 9.75 21.59
N ASN A 137 10.26 8.97 21.59
CA ASN A 137 11.11 8.67 22.75
C ASN A 137 10.38 8.05 23.95
N GLU A 138 9.20 7.47 23.72
CA GLU A 138 8.33 6.87 24.73
C GLU A 138 7.87 5.47 24.31
N ILE A 139 7.44 4.65 25.27
CA ILE A 139 6.84 3.33 24.98
C ILE A 139 5.32 3.52 24.84
N PRO A 140 4.66 2.91 23.84
CA PRO A 140 3.22 3.04 23.67
C PRO A 140 2.46 2.35 24.82
N SER A 141 2.02 3.14 25.80
CA SER A 141 1.32 2.67 27.01
C SER A 141 -0.21 2.68 26.86
N THR A 142 -0.76 3.75 26.27
CA THR A 142 -2.20 3.90 26.03
C THR A 142 -2.62 3.19 24.75
N ASP A 143 -3.90 2.82 24.64
CA ASP A 143 -4.41 2.18 23.43
C ASP A 143 -4.35 3.12 22.20
N SER A 144 -4.47 4.44 22.42
CA SER A 144 -4.21 5.44 21.37
C SER A 144 -2.75 5.45 20.90
N ASN A 145 -1.78 5.34 21.82
CA ASN A 145 -0.37 5.26 21.44
C ASN A 145 -0.04 3.95 20.71
N LYS A 146 -0.69 2.85 21.11
CA LYS A 146 -0.57 1.57 20.40
C LYS A 146 -1.16 1.65 18.99
N LEU A 147 -2.32 2.26 18.82
CA LEU A 147 -2.92 2.48 17.51
C LEU A 147 -1.98 3.27 16.61
N LYS A 148 -1.43 4.37 17.13
CA LYS A 148 -0.43 5.18 16.43
C LYS A 148 0.84 4.42 16.08
N SER A 149 1.25 3.46 16.92
CA SER A 149 2.40 2.58 16.61
C SER A 149 2.14 1.63 15.44
N PHE A 150 0.90 1.17 15.28
CA PHE A 150 0.48 0.38 14.12
C PHE A 150 0.35 1.25 12.87
N GLU A 151 -0.13 2.49 12.99
CA GLU A 151 -0.16 3.47 11.89
C GLU A 151 1.24 3.70 11.30
N LEU A 152 2.26 3.83 12.14
CA LEU A 152 3.65 3.97 11.67
C LEU A 152 4.11 2.77 10.85
N VAL A 153 3.76 1.54 11.27
CA VAL A 153 4.07 0.34 10.48
C VAL A 153 3.34 0.37 9.13
N LYS A 154 2.06 0.79 9.13
CA LYS A 154 1.29 0.97 7.90
C LYS A 154 1.99 1.96 6.96
N ASP A 155 2.40 3.13 7.45
CA ASP A 155 3.08 4.14 6.64
C ASP A 155 4.37 3.60 6.00
N HIS A 156 5.15 2.83 6.76
CA HIS A 156 6.35 2.17 6.25
C HIS A 156 6.05 1.14 5.16
N LEU A 157 4.98 0.34 5.32
CA LEU A 157 4.53 -0.64 4.34
C LEU A 157 3.94 0.03 3.08
N ASP A 158 3.16 1.10 3.24
CA ASP A 158 2.61 1.89 2.13
C ASP A 158 3.72 2.51 1.29
N LEU A 159 4.75 3.04 1.95
CA LEU A 159 5.95 3.54 1.28
C LEU A 159 6.67 2.42 0.51
N ALA A 160 6.79 1.23 1.10
CA ALA A 160 7.40 0.07 0.46
C ALA A 160 6.60 -0.41 -0.76
N LEU A 161 5.27 -0.45 -0.65
CA LEU A 161 4.36 -0.80 -1.74
C LEU A 161 4.51 0.18 -2.90
N LYS A 162 4.50 1.49 -2.63
CA LYS A 162 4.73 2.54 -3.63
C LYS A 162 6.05 2.32 -4.39
N LYS A 163 7.14 2.02 -3.67
CA LYS A 163 8.44 1.71 -4.28
C LYS A 163 8.39 0.44 -5.14
N SER A 164 7.72 -0.60 -4.67
CA SER A 164 7.58 -1.86 -5.41
C SER A 164 6.75 -1.71 -6.69
N LEU A 165 5.68 -0.90 -6.66
CA LEU A 165 4.88 -0.56 -7.83
C LEU A 165 5.67 0.21 -8.90
N ILE A 166 6.54 1.13 -8.47
CA ILE A 166 7.46 1.82 -9.37
C ILE A 166 8.45 0.84 -9.98
N SER A 167 9.04 -0.07 -9.18
CA SER A 167 9.92 -1.14 -9.70
C SER A 167 9.22 -2.00 -10.74
N SER A 168 7.95 -2.36 -10.50
CA SER A 168 7.13 -3.11 -11.45
C SER A 168 6.96 -2.34 -12.76
N SER A 169 6.65 -1.05 -12.65
CA SER A 169 6.48 -0.17 -13.81
C SER A 169 7.76 0.05 -14.59
N LEU A 170 8.89 0.15 -13.92
CA LEU A 170 10.21 0.26 -14.55
C LEU A 170 10.55 -1.00 -15.38
N VAL A 171 10.07 -2.17 -14.98
CA VAL A 171 10.23 -3.41 -15.74
C VAL A 171 9.24 -3.47 -16.90
N SER A 172 7.96 -3.24 -16.64
CA SER A 172 6.90 -3.39 -17.65
C SER A 172 7.01 -2.37 -18.77
N ILE A 173 7.44 -1.14 -18.48
CA ILE A 173 7.53 -0.08 -19.48
C ILE A 173 8.55 -0.40 -20.58
N LYS A 174 9.56 -1.23 -20.30
CA LYS A 174 10.63 -1.58 -21.25
C LYS A 174 10.10 -2.19 -22.55
N LYS A 175 8.92 -2.83 -22.54
CA LYS A 175 8.30 -3.43 -23.74
C LYS A 175 7.97 -2.39 -24.83
N TYR A 176 7.81 -1.12 -24.46
CA TYR A 176 7.52 -0.01 -25.36
C TYR A 176 8.76 0.77 -25.82
N PHE A 177 9.96 0.28 -25.52
CA PHE A 177 11.21 0.96 -25.86
C PHE A 177 12.10 0.10 -26.74
N LEU A 178 12.79 0.74 -27.68
CA LEU A 178 13.85 0.15 -28.46
C LEU A 178 15.12 0.00 -27.62
N LEU A 179 16.06 -0.85 -28.05
CA LEU A 179 17.38 -0.96 -27.42
C LEU A 179 18.18 0.36 -27.48
N SER A 180 17.87 1.22 -28.45
CA SER A 180 18.42 2.58 -28.55
C SER A 180 17.95 3.51 -27.43
N GLY A 181 16.89 3.15 -26.70
CA GLY A 181 16.30 3.96 -25.62
C GLY A 181 15.15 4.88 -26.05
N GLU A 182 14.82 4.91 -27.34
CA GLU A 182 13.66 5.67 -27.87
C GLU A 182 12.35 4.86 -27.78
N PRO A 183 11.19 5.53 -27.66
CA PRO A 183 9.89 4.86 -27.70
C PRO A 183 9.67 4.12 -29.03
N ASP A 184 9.26 2.86 -28.93
CA ASP A 184 8.88 2.03 -30.08
C ASP A 184 7.47 2.40 -30.52
N THR A 185 7.39 3.44 -31.34
CA THR A 185 6.14 4.03 -31.85
C THR A 185 5.21 3.00 -32.50
N SER A 186 5.77 2.09 -33.31
CA SER A 186 5.01 1.01 -33.94
C SER A 186 4.36 0.07 -32.93
N LYS A 187 5.08 -0.33 -31.87
CA LYS A 187 4.50 -1.15 -30.79
C LYS A 187 3.45 -0.40 -29.99
N ILE A 188 3.65 0.89 -29.74
CA ILE A 188 2.70 1.72 -29.01
C ILE A 188 1.40 1.85 -29.83
N ASP A 189 1.50 2.21 -31.11
CA ASP A 189 0.35 2.31 -32.01
C ASP A 189 -0.39 0.96 -32.14
N ALA A 190 0.35 -0.15 -32.27
CA ALA A 190 -0.25 -1.48 -32.28
C ALA A 190 -0.98 -1.82 -30.98
N ALA A 191 -0.42 -1.46 -29.82
CA ALA A 191 -1.06 -1.68 -28.53
C ALA A 191 -2.33 -0.84 -28.36
N ILE A 192 -2.29 0.44 -28.77
CA ILE A 192 -3.45 1.34 -28.75
C ILE A 192 -4.58 0.76 -29.60
N ASN A 193 -4.27 0.27 -30.80
CA ASN A 193 -5.27 -0.30 -31.71
C ASN A 193 -5.82 -1.65 -31.23
N ALA A 194 -5.00 -2.48 -30.60
CA ALA A 194 -5.39 -3.82 -30.16
C ALA A 194 -6.26 -3.82 -28.89
N ASN A 195 -5.94 -2.98 -27.91
CA ASN A 195 -6.71 -2.87 -26.66
C ASN A 195 -6.66 -1.44 -26.10
N PRO A 196 -7.48 -0.51 -26.64
CA PRO A 196 -7.46 0.90 -26.24
C PRO A 196 -7.72 1.11 -24.74
N HIS A 197 -8.67 0.38 -24.15
CA HIS A 197 -9.03 0.52 -22.74
C HIS A 197 -7.94 0.00 -21.80
N GLY A 198 -7.35 -1.17 -22.12
CA GLY A 198 -6.26 -1.74 -21.33
C GLY A 198 -5.02 -0.86 -21.34
N VAL A 199 -4.64 -0.34 -22.52
CA VAL A 199 -3.48 0.56 -22.66
C VAL A 199 -3.72 1.88 -21.94
N ARG A 200 -4.92 2.44 -22.01
CA ARG A 200 -5.28 3.66 -21.27
C ARG A 200 -5.10 3.47 -19.76
N SER A 201 -5.60 2.35 -19.22
CA SER A 201 -5.45 2.02 -17.79
C SER A 201 -3.97 1.82 -17.40
N GLU A 202 -3.21 1.09 -18.21
CA GLU A 202 -1.77 0.86 -17.99
C GLU A 202 -1.00 2.19 -17.96
N PHE A 203 -1.24 3.07 -18.93
CA PHE A 203 -0.52 4.34 -19.06
C PHE A 203 -0.96 5.36 -18.01
N ALA A 204 -2.24 5.37 -17.62
CA ALA A 204 -2.68 6.10 -16.44
C ALA A 204 -1.98 5.59 -15.17
N GLY A 205 -1.75 4.28 -15.05
CA GLY A 205 -0.90 3.68 -14.02
C GLY A 205 0.51 4.25 -14.01
N TYR A 206 1.18 4.32 -15.17
CA TYR A 206 2.49 4.96 -15.28
C TYR A 206 2.47 6.42 -14.86
N GLY A 207 1.45 7.19 -15.24
CA GLY A 207 1.28 8.59 -14.81
C GLY A 207 1.18 8.72 -13.29
N ARG A 208 0.37 7.88 -12.63
CA ARG A 208 0.26 7.84 -11.16
C ARG A 208 1.61 7.51 -10.51
N HIS A 209 2.31 6.50 -11.01
CA HIS A 209 3.62 6.12 -10.48
C HIS A 209 4.69 7.19 -10.71
N VAL A 210 4.61 7.97 -11.80
CA VAL A 210 5.48 9.14 -12.02
C VAL A 210 5.24 10.20 -10.93
N ASN A 211 4.00 10.49 -10.58
CA ASN A 211 3.70 11.44 -9.51
C ASN A 211 4.22 10.94 -8.15
N VAL A 212 4.01 9.66 -7.83
CA VAL A 212 4.57 9.04 -6.61
C VAL A 212 6.11 9.13 -6.61
N ALA A 213 6.75 8.79 -7.74
CA ALA A 213 8.20 8.86 -7.89
C ALA A 213 8.74 10.28 -7.64
N ARG A 214 8.03 11.32 -8.11
CA ARG A 214 8.38 12.72 -7.86
C ARG A 214 8.31 13.07 -6.38
N GLU A 215 7.24 12.68 -5.70
CA GLU A 215 7.09 12.93 -4.27
C GLU A 215 8.19 12.23 -3.46
N LEU A 216 8.53 10.98 -3.80
CA LEU A 216 9.63 10.26 -3.16
C LEU A 216 10.99 10.92 -3.36
N ILE A 217 11.24 11.54 -4.52
CA ILE A 217 12.46 12.32 -4.76
C ILE A 217 12.47 13.58 -3.90
N LYS A 218 11.35 14.30 -3.80
CA LYS A 218 11.24 15.52 -2.98
C LYS A 218 11.48 15.24 -1.50
N THR A 219 10.94 14.15 -0.96
CA THR A 219 11.10 13.78 0.45
C THR A 219 12.42 13.07 0.76
N GLY A 220 13.30 12.84 -0.23
CA GLY A 220 14.55 12.10 -0.05
C GLY A 220 14.41 10.58 0.12
N ASN A 221 13.21 10.02 -0.06
CA ASN A 221 12.90 8.60 0.13
C ASN A 221 13.04 7.78 -1.16
N TYR A 222 14.07 8.06 -1.95
CA TYR A 222 14.22 7.55 -3.33
C TYR A 222 14.96 6.20 -3.46
N GLU A 223 15.36 5.55 -2.37
CA GLU A 223 16.08 4.27 -2.41
C GLU A 223 15.12 3.08 -2.61
N ILE A 224 15.34 2.32 -3.69
CA ILE A 224 14.52 1.17 -4.13
C ILE A 224 15.23 -0.18 -3.95
N ASN A 225 16.57 -0.22 -3.97
CA ASN A 225 17.35 -1.43 -3.68
C ASN A 225 18.69 -1.06 -3.06
N LYS A 226 19.26 -1.90 -2.18
CA LYS A 226 20.60 -1.70 -1.61
C LYS A 226 21.59 -1.45 -2.75
N GLY A 227 22.13 -0.23 -2.83
CA GLY A 227 23.17 0.16 -3.79
C GLY A 227 22.68 0.80 -5.10
N MET A 228 21.37 0.95 -5.35
CA MET A 228 20.86 1.61 -6.56
C MET A 228 20.00 2.83 -6.21
N LYS A 229 20.71 3.92 -5.87
CA LYS A 229 20.16 5.22 -5.45
C LYS A 229 19.59 5.97 -6.65
N GLY A 230 18.39 6.57 -6.53
CA GLY A 230 17.85 7.74 -7.26
C GLY A 230 17.79 7.71 -8.80
N LYS A 231 18.84 7.22 -9.45
CA LYS A 231 19.01 6.99 -10.88
C LYS A 231 17.93 6.12 -11.48
N GLU A 232 17.55 5.02 -10.84
CA GLU A 232 16.45 4.16 -11.37
C GLU A 232 15.11 4.89 -11.34
N MET A 233 14.85 5.65 -10.28
CA MET A 233 13.67 6.51 -10.16
C MET A 233 13.66 7.58 -11.25
N ASN A 234 14.80 8.22 -11.50
CA ASN A 234 14.93 9.22 -12.56
C ASN A 234 14.78 8.59 -13.95
N VAL A 235 15.40 7.44 -14.20
CA VAL A 235 15.27 6.68 -15.46
C VAL A 235 13.80 6.29 -15.69
N PHE A 236 13.09 5.86 -14.64
CA PHE A 236 11.67 5.60 -14.72
C PHE A 236 10.89 6.86 -15.12
N ILE A 237 11.08 7.98 -14.42
CA ILE A 237 10.38 9.24 -14.73
C ILE A 237 10.64 9.68 -16.18
N VAL A 238 11.90 9.67 -16.63
CA VAL A 238 12.27 10.07 -17.99
C VAL A 238 11.60 9.15 -19.02
N ARG A 239 11.67 7.83 -18.86
CA ARG A 239 11.05 6.89 -19.81
C ARG A 239 9.53 6.97 -19.79
N ALA A 240 8.92 7.01 -18.61
CA ALA A 240 7.47 7.13 -18.47
C ALA A 240 6.96 8.42 -19.11
N THR A 241 7.62 9.55 -18.87
CA THR A 241 7.23 10.82 -19.50
C THR A 241 7.40 10.79 -21.02
N MET A 242 8.49 10.23 -21.57
CA MET A 242 8.63 10.05 -23.03
C MET A 242 7.49 9.25 -23.65
N LEU A 243 7.12 8.12 -23.01
CA LEU A 243 6.02 7.28 -23.45
C LEU A 243 4.67 8.03 -23.40
N LEU A 244 4.41 8.72 -22.29
CA LEU A 244 3.16 9.44 -22.09
C LEU A 244 3.02 10.63 -23.05
N ILE A 245 4.10 11.35 -23.35
CA ILE A 245 4.09 12.43 -24.36
C ILE A 245 3.61 11.88 -25.71
N TYR A 246 4.19 10.77 -26.17
CA TYR A 246 3.80 10.16 -27.43
C TYR A 246 2.34 9.70 -27.41
N TYR A 247 1.93 8.98 -26.36
CA TYR A 247 0.57 8.49 -26.21
C TYR A 247 -0.48 9.61 -26.25
N TYR A 248 -0.32 10.63 -25.40
CA TYR A 248 -1.31 11.71 -25.31
C TYR A 248 -1.32 12.59 -26.57
N THR A 249 -0.20 12.69 -27.29
CA THR A 249 -0.19 13.33 -28.61
C THR A 249 -1.00 12.52 -29.62
N LYS A 250 -0.89 11.18 -29.57
CA LYS A 250 -1.64 10.28 -30.46
C LYS A 250 -3.13 10.21 -30.16
N THR A 251 -3.53 10.28 -28.90
CA THR A 251 -4.95 10.26 -28.51
C THR A 251 -5.64 11.63 -28.59
N GLY A 252 -4.91 12.69 -28.97
CA GLY A 252 -5.45 14.05 -29.11
C GLY A 252 -5.54 14.83 -27.79
N GLU A 253 -5.00 14.29 -26.71
CA GLU A 253 -4.99 14.87 -25.37
C GLU A 253 -3.77 15.80 -25.15
N ASN A 254 -3.67 16.84 -25.97
CA ASN A 254 -2.48 17.71 -26.06
C ASN A 254 -2.10 18.43 -24.74
N GLN A 255 -3.06 18.65 -23.85
CA GLN A 255 -2.81 19.26 -22.53
C GLN A 255 -1.93 18.36 -21.66
N TYR A 256 -2.23 17.07 -21.60
CA TYR A 256 -1.43 16.09 -20.88
C TYR A 256 -0.07 15.89 -21.54
N ALA A 257 0.00 15.83 -22.88
CA ALA A 257 1.27 15.76 -23.60
C ALA A 257 2.20 16.93 -23.23
N SER A 258 1.67 18.16 -23.20
CA SER A 258 2.43 19.37 -22.83
C SER A 258 2.87 19.37 -21.36
N TYR A 259 2.06 18.84 -20.46
CA TYR A 259 2.44 18.65 -19.05
C TYR A 259 3.62 17.67 -18.93
N TYR A 260 3.53 16.49 -19.56
CA TYR A 260 4.60 15.49 -19.48
C TYR A 260 5.86 15.92 -20.22
N GLN A 261 5.75 16.74 -21.27
CA GLN A 261 6.90 17.35 -21.96
C GLN A 261 7.72 18.23 -21.00
N ARG A 262 7.05 19.19 -20.32
CA ARG A 262 7.71 20.03 -19.30
C ARG A 262 8.36 19.19 -18.20
N LEU A 263 7.68 18.12 -17.78
CA LEU A 263 8.20 17.22 -16.77
C LEU A 263 9.44 16.46 -17.26
N ASN A 264 9.43 15.95 -18.50
CA ASN A 264 10.57 15.28 -19.10
C ASN A 264 11.79 16.21 -19.20
N ASP A 265 11.58 17.44 -19.68
CA ASP A 265 12.64 18.43 -19.87
C ASP A 265 13.32 18.81 -18.54
N ASN A 266 12.56 18.81 -17.45
CA ASN A 266 13.10 18.99 -16.11
C ASN A 266 13.96 17.78 -15.72
N PHE A 267 13.38 16.57 -15.67
CA PHE A 267 14.05 15.38 -15.14
C PHE A 267 15.21 14.87 -16.01
N LYS A 268 15.20 15.14 -17.32
CA LYS A 268 16.33 14.85 -18.23
C LYS A 268 17.60 15.62 -17.85
N LYS A 269 17.47 16.80 -17.23
CA LYS A 269 18.60 17.62 -16.75
C LYS A 269 19.03 17.24 -15.33
N TYR A 270 18.13 16.69 -14.52
CA TYR A 270 18.41 16.18 -13.17
C TYR A 270 19.10 14.81 -13.21
N PHE A 271 20.32 14.74 -13.74
CA PHE A 271 21.22 13.66 -13.31
C PHE A 271 21.68 13.99 -11.90
N ILE A 272 21.20 13.23 -10.91
CA ILE A 272 21.75 13.25 -9.55
C ILE A 272 23.20 12.77 -9.65
N ILE A 273 24.13 13.70 -9.86
CA ILE A 273 25.55 13.55 -9.59
C ILE A 273 25.74 14.02 -8.15
N ARG A 274 25.65 13.09 -7.21
CA ARG A 274 26.38 13.06 -5.92
C ARG A 274 25.94 11.85 -5.09
#